data_AF-A0AAN4U3J5-F1
#
_entry.id   AF-A0AAN4U3J5-F1
#
_cell.length_a   1.000
_cell.length_b   1.000
_cell.length_c   1.000
_cell.angle_alpha   90.00
_cell.angle_beta   90.00
_cell.angle_gamma   90.00
#
_symmetry.space_group_name_H-M   'P 1'
#
loop_
_entity.id
_entity.type
_entity.pdbx_description
1 polymer ?
#
loop_
_entity_poly.entity_id
_entity_poly.type
_entity_poly.pdbx_seq_one_letter_code
_entity_poly.pdbx_strand_id
1 'polypeptide(L)'
;MISPDFSLFIHSLATELELQAGAEESDALLYSVGRRMADRLPLPACETTAAFELECNANLALIGWGQFSLGFDAQKNALHLSLHDFPRTGALGKPAGTWLAGFYNGLITGWFSQMGETVKLRRVATSESLTITFLVDAGS
;
A
#
# COMPACT_ATOMS: atom_id res chain seq x y z
N MET A 1 -17.34 -9.39 20.60
CA MET A 1 -16.33 -8.46 21.13
C MET A 1 -16.12 -7.40 20.06
N ILE A 2 -16.24 -6.11 20.39
CA ILE A 2 -16.00 -5.03 19.42
C ILE A 2 -14.49 -4.86 19.31
N SER A 3 -13.92 -4.96 18.11
CA SER A 3 -12.49 -4.70 17.89
C SER A 3 -12.19 -3.23 18.20
N PRO A 4 -11.04 -2.91 18.81
CA PRO A 4 -10.68 -1.52 19.11
C PRO A 4 -10.53 -0.71 17.80
N ASP A 5 -11.04 0.52 17.82
CA ASP A 5 -10.83 1.49 16.73
C ASP A 5 -9.52 2.25 16.94
N PHE A 6 -8.60 2.10 16.01
CA PHE A 6 -7.30 2.78 16.01
C PHE A 6 -7.25 4.04 15.15
N SER A 7 -8.36 4.45 14.53
CA SER A 7 -8.38 5.56 13.57
C SER A 7 -7.83 6.87 14.17
N LEU A 8 -8.23 7.20 15.39
CA LEU A 8 -7.73 8.40 16.09
C LEU A 8 -6.23 8.29 16.38
N PHE A 9 -5.76 7.11 16.84
CA PHE A 9 -4.35 6.89 17.09
C PHE A 9 -3.51 7.05 15.81
N ILE A 10 -3.94 6.43 14.70
CA ILE A 10 -3.25 6.51 13.42
C ILE A 10 -3.20 7.96 12.92
N HIS A 11 -4.30 8.71 13.04
CA HIS A 11 -4.34 10.12 12.67
C HIS A 11 -3.37 10.97 13.51
N SER A 12 -3.34 10.78 14.83
CA SER A 12 -2.42 11.49 15.72
C SER A 12 -0.96 11.13 15.45
N LEU A 13 -0.67 9.85 15.24
CA LEU A 13 0.67 9.37 14.88
C LEU A 13 1.15 9.98 13.56
N ALA A 14 0.28 9.97 12.56
CA ALA A 14 0.57 10.57 11.26
C ALA A 14 0.84 12.07 11.36
N THR A 15 0.04 12.77 12.17
CA THR A 15 0.24 14.22 12.42
C THR A 15 1.60 14.48 13.03
N GLU A 16 1.97 13.74 14.08
CA GLU A 16 3.24 13.94 14.77
C GLU A 16 4.44 13.60 13.89
N LEU A 17 4.38 12.49 13.14
CA LEU A 17 5.46 12.10 12.23
C LEU A 17 5.71 13.14 11.14
N GLU A 18 4.65 13.67 10.53
CA GLU A 18 4.78 14.74 9.54
C GLU A 18 5.38 16.02 10.14
N LEU A 19 5.04 16.37 11.38
CA LEU A 19 5.57 17.55 12.07
C LEU A 19 7.05 17.39 12.45
N GLN A 20 7.47 16.20 12.89
CA GLN A 20 8.82 15.98 13.42
C GLN A 20 9.84 15.60 12.35
N ALA A 21 9.46 14.73 11.42
CA ALA A 21 10.37 14.16 10.43
C ALA A 21 10.23 14.84 9.06
N GLY A 22 9.02 15.27 8.70
CA GLY A 22 8.69 15.70 7.35
C GLY A 22 8.25 14.53 6.45
N ALA A 23 7.74 14.87 5.27
CA ALA A 23 7.05 13.92 4.41
C ALA A 23 7.94 12.81 3.83
N GLU A 24 9.21 13.12 3.50
CA GLU A 24 10.12 12.15 2.87
C GLU A 24 10.56 11.06 3.87
N GLU A 25 10.97 11.48 5.07
CA GLU A 25 11.35 10.60 6.15
C GLU A 25 10.17 9.79 6.68
N SER A 26 8.98 10.41 6.74
CA SER A 26 7.71 9.74 7.05
C SER A 26 7.40 8.62 6.04
N ASP A 27 7.51 8.88 4.74
CA ASP A 27 7.33 7.88 3.69
C ASP A 27 8.37 6.75 3.77
N ALA A 28 9.64 7.06 4.04
CA ALA A 28 10.71 6.07 4.19
C ALA A 28 10.50 5.16 5.41
N LEU A 29 10.05 5.72 6.53
CA LEU A 29 9.66 4.97 7.72
C LEU A 29 8.48 4.04 7.40
N LEU A 30 7.42 4.58 6.80
CA LEU A 30 6.23 3.81 6.44
C LEU A 30 6.57 2.68 5.46
N TYR A 31 7.39 2.94 4.45
CA TYR A 31 7.90 1.90 3.55
C TYR A 31 8.59 0.77 4.32
N SER A 32 9.45 1.11 5.27
CA SER A 32 10.15 0.13 6.10
C SER A 32 9.20 -0.67 7.01
N VAL A 33 8.12 -0.04 7.49
CA VAL A 33 7.04 -0.73 8.23
C VAL A 33 6.29 -1.70 7.31
N GLY A 34 5.92 -1.26 6.11
CA GLY A 34 5.25 -2.09 5.10
C GLY A 34 6.07 -3.33 4.73
N ARG A 35 7.37 -3.16 4.45
CA ARG A 35 8.28 -4.29 4.19
C ARG A 35 8.28 -5.31 5.32
N ARG A 36 8.39 -4.86 6.58
CA ARG A 36 8.35 -5.75 7.76
C ARG A 36 7.00 -6.42 7.96
N MET A 37 5.93 -5.83 7.46
CA MET A 37 4.58 -6.39 7.54
C MET A 37 4.37 -7.45 6.45
N ALA A 38 4.95 -7.27 5.26
CA ALA A 38 4.96 -8.29 4.22
C ALA A 38 5.61 -9.60 4.71
N ASP A 39 6.68 -9.51 5.51
CA ASP A 39 7.34 -10.67 6.10
C ASP A 39 6.48 -11.37 7.18
N ARG A 40 5.56 -10.64 7.82
CA ARG A 40 4.63 -11.16 8.84
C ARG A 40 3.34 -11.71 8.24
N LEU A 41 2.98 -11.24 7.06
CA LEU A 41 1.84 -11.68 6.27
C LEU A 41 2.36 -12.21 4.92
N PRO A 42 3.12 -13.32 4.93
CA PRO A 42 3.67 -13.86 3.69
C PRO A 42 2.54 -14.33 2.77
N LEU A 43 2.77 -14.24 1.46
CA LEU A 43 1.89 -14.84 0.47
C LEU A 43 2.33 -16.27 0.16
N PRO A 44 1.40 -17.18 -0.14
CA PRO A 44 1.74 -18.44 -0.78
C PRO A 44 2.26 -18.17 -2.21
N ALA A 45 2.88 -19.19 -2.82
CA ALA A 45 3.32 -19.10 -4.21
C ALA A 45 2.13 -18.82 -5.14
N CYS A 46 2.24 -17.77 -5.95
CA CYS A 46 1.20 -17.33 -6.89
C CYS A 46 1.72 -17.47 -8.33
N GLU A 47 1.06 -18.27 -9.15
CA GLU A 47 1.45 -18.49 -10.56
C GLU A 47 0.81 -17.49 -11.54
N THR A 48 -0.19 -16.72 -11.09
CA THR A 48 -0.92 -15.75 -11.90
C THR A 48 -1.13 -14.45 -11.16
N THR A 49 -1.31 -13.35 -11.89
CA THR A 49 -1.68 -12.04 -11.31
C THR A 49 -3.01 -12.09 -10.55
N ALA A 50 -3.96 -12.90 -11.03
CA ALA A 50 -5.24 -13.11 -10.35
C ALA A 50 -5.08 -13.85 -9.02
N ALA A 51 -4.22 -14.87 -8.96
CA ALA A 51 -3.90 -15.55 -7.70
C ALA A 51 -3.19 -14.60 -6.73
N PHE A 52 -2.23 -13.80 -7.23
CA PHE A 52 -1.54 -12.80 -6.42
C PHE A 52 -2.50 -11.77 -5.82
N GLU A 53 -3.42 -11.23 -6.63
CA GLU A 53 -4.46 -10.31 -6.17
C GLU A 53 -5.37 -10.95 -5.11
N LEU A 54 -5.79 -12.20 -5.32
CA LEU A 54 -6.63 -12.93 -4.37
C LEU A 54 -5.96 -13.07 -3.01
N GLU A 55 -4.70 -13.51 -2.98
CA GLU A 55 -3.96 -13.77 -1.75
C GLU A 55 -3.59 -12.46 -1.02
N CYS A 56 -3.28 -11.39 -1.77
CA CYS A 56 -3.10 -10.05 -1.20
C CYS A 56 -4.37 -9.58 -0.48
N ASN A 57 -5.53 -9.72 -1.14
CA ASN A 57 -6.81 -9.35 -0.54
C ASN A 57 -7.17 -10.23 0.66
N ALA A 58 -6.84 -11.52 0.65
CA ALA A 58 -7.03 -12.41 1.79
C ALA A 58 -6.26 -11.88 3.01
N ASN A 59 -4.98 -11.54 2.84
CA ASN A 59 -4.15 -10.98 3.90
C ASN A 59 -4.64 -9.61 4.38
N LEU A 60 -5.05 -8.70 3.49
CA LEU A 60 -5.59 -7.40 3.88
C LEU A 60 -6.94 -7.51 4.60
N ALA A 61 -7.80 -8.45 4.20
CA ALA A 61 -9.08 -8.71 4.85
C ALA A 61 -8.90 -9.22 6.29
N LEU A 62 -7.89 -10.05 6.56
CA LEU A 62 -7.59 -10.56 7.91
C LEU A 62 -7.34 -9.45 8.93
N ILE A 63 -6.77 -8.33 8.47
CA ILE A 63 -6.44 -7.18 9.33
C ILE A 63 -7.41 -6.01 9.17
N GLY A 64 -8.27 -6.02 8.14
CA GLY A 64 -9.18 -4.94 7.83
C GLY A 64 -8.50 -3.71 7.21
N TRP A 65 -7.49 -3.90 6.36
CA TRP A 65 -6.69 -2.82 5.76
C TRP A 65 -7.00 -2.61 4.28
N GLY A 66 -8.28 -2.69 3.94
CA GLY A 66 -8.78 -2.35 2.62
C GLY A 66 -8.66 -3.48 1.60
N GLN A 67 -8.74 -3.08 0.33
CA GLN A 67 -8.77 -3.96 -0.83
C GLN A 67 -7.72 -3.54 -1.84
N PHE A 68 -7.23 -4.53 -2.57
CA PHE A 68 -6.17 -4.43 -3.56
C PHE A 68 -6.72 -4.88 -4.92
N SER A 69 -6.38 -4.19 -6.00
CA SER A 69 -6.75 -4.59 -7.35
C SER A 69 -5.59 -4.37 -8.33
N LEU A 70 -5.41 -5.29 -9.27
CA LEU A 70 -4.46 -5.17 -10.37
C LEU A 70 -5.20 -4.94 -11.69
N GLY A 71 -4.72 -3.96 -12.46
CA GLY A 71 -5.21 -3.67 -13.80
C GLY A 71 -4.07 -3.60 -14.79
N PHE A 72 -4.17 -4.33 -15.90
CA PHE A 72 -3.20 -4.25 -16.98
C PHE A 72 -3.70 -3.35 -18.11
N ASP A 73 -3.01 -2.24 -18.35
CA ASP A 73 -3.24 -1.36 -19.51
C ASP A 73 -2.43 -1.88 -20.69
N ALA A 74 -3.10 -2.63 -21.58
CA ALA A 74 -2.48 -3.23 -22.76
C ALA A 74 -1.94 -2.19 -23.76
N GLN A 75 -2.49 -0.98 -23.81
CA GLN A 75 -2.02 0.06 -24.75
C GLN A 75 -0.69 0.65 -24.30
N LYS A 76 -0.50 0.78 -22.98
CA LYS A 76 0.74 1.29 -22.39
C LYS A 76 1.70 0.20 -21.95
N ASN A 77 1.29 -1.07 -22.07
CA ASN A 77 2.00 -2.23 -21.55
C ASN A 77 2.38 -2.04 -20.08
N ALA A 78 1.40 -1.63 -19.28
CA ALA A 78 1.59 -1.11 -17.92
C ALA A 78 0.70 -1.85 -16.91
N LEU A 79 1.29 -2.28 -15.80
CA LEU A 79 0.54 -2.83 -14.67
C LEU A 79 0.25 -1.72 -13.65
N HIS A 80 -1.02 -1.53 -13.36
CA HIS A 80 -1.53 -0.62 -12.35
C HIS A 80 -2.02 -1.39 -11.14
N LEU A 81 -1.87 -0.77 -9.98
CA LEU A 81 -2.34 -1.28 -8.71
C LEU A 81 -3.16 -0.21 -8.03
N SER A 82 -4.36 -0.55 -7.57
CA SER A 82 -5.23 0.37 -6.83
C SER A 82 -5.61 -0.21 -5.47
N LEU A 83 -5.58 0.65 -4.46
CA LEU A 83 -5.98 0.36 -3.09
C LEU A 83 -7.20 1.16 -2.70
N HIS A 84 -8.17 0.46 -2.11
CA HIS A 84 -9.45 1.00 -1.69
C HIS A 84 -9.69 0.65 -0.21
N ASP A 85 -10.58 1.39 0.45
CA ASP A 85 -11.06 1.09 1.81
C ASP A 85 -9.97 0.89 2.89
N PHE A 86 -8.80 1.49 2.67
CA PHE A 86 -7.71 1.47 3.65
C PHE A 86 -7.98 2.44 4.83
N PRO A 87 -7.31 2.25 5.98
CA PRO A 87 -7.50 3.11 7.14
C PRO A 87 -7.26 4.60 6.81
N ARG A 88 -8.19 5.46 7.22
CA ARG A 88 -8.13 6.89 6.89
C ARG A 88 -7.28 7.65 7.91
N THR A 89 -6.47 8.59 7.42
CA THR A 89 -5.61 9.45 8.25
C THR A 89 -6.02 10.92 8.21
N GLY A 90 -7.26 11.21 7.79
CA GLY A 90 -7.74 12.58 7.59
C GLY A 90 -7.15 13.20 6.32
N ALA A 91 -6.72 14.46 6.39
CA ALA A 91 -6.19 15.19 5.24
C ALA A 91 -4.66 15.02 5.05
N LEU A 92 -4.01 14.16 5.83
CA LEU A 92 -2.56 13.96 5.79
C LEU A 92 -2.10 13.24 4.51
N GLY A 93 -0.84 13.45 4.16
CA GLY A 93 -0.26 13.01 2.90
C GLY A 93 -0.54 13.97 1.75
N LYS A 94 0.12 13.76 0.62
CA LYS A 94 -0.02 14.57 -0.59
C LYS A 94 -0.22 13.63 -1.76
N PRO A 95 -1.41 13.50 -2.39
CA PRO A 95 -2.62 14.26 -2.11
C PRO A 95 -3.23 13.88 -0.74
N ALA A 96 -4.11 14.74 -0.23
CA ALA A 96 -4.74 14.56 1.07
C ALA A 96 -5.42 13.18 1.19
N GLY A 97 -5.24 12.52 2.33
CA GLY A 97 -5.80 11.20 2.61
C GLY A 97 -4.93 10.02 2.15
N THR A 98 -3.74 10.28 1.58
CA THR A 98 -2.85 9.24 1.05
C THR A 98 -1.59 9.02 1.87
N TRP A 99 -1.57 9.44 3.14
CA TRP A 99 -0.40 9.29 4.02
C TRP A 99 0.12 7.84 4.11
N LEU A 100 -0.77 6.84 4.08
CA LEU A 100 -0.37 5.42 4.09
C LEU A 100 0.24 4.92 2.77
N ALA A 101 0.41 5.76 1.75
CA ALA A 101 0.99 5.34 0.48
C ALA A 101 2.40 4.75 0.63
N GLY A 102 3.27 5.35 1.46
CA GLY A 102 4.59 4.79 1.77
C GLY A 102 4.50 3.38 2.36
N PHE A 103 3.54 3.16 3.27
CA PHE A 103 3.32 1.85 3.90
C PHE A 103 2.93 0.79 2.87
N TYR A 104 1.94 1.09 2.03
CA TYR A 104 1.51 0.16 1.01
C TYR A 104 2.59 -0.10 -0.03
N ASN A 105 3.37 0.92 -0.41
CA ASN A 105 4.50 0.76 -1.31
C ASN A 105 5.49 -0.29 -0.76
N GLY A 106 5.84 -0.18 0.53
CA GLY A 106 6.68 -1.16 1.22
C GLY A 106 6.05 -2.55 1.26
N LEU A 107 4.79 -2.66 1.68
CA LEU A 107 4.07 -3.92 1.80
C LEU A 107 4.02 -4.68 0.47
N ILE A 108 3.57 -4.01 -0.59
CA ILE A 108 3.39 -4.60 -1.91
C ILE A 108 4.75 -4.95 -2.53
N THR A 109 5.76 -4.08 -2.39
CA THR A 109 7.12 -4.42 -2.85
C THR A 109 7.64 -5.67 -2.12
N GLY A 110 7.33 -5.81 -0.84
CA GLY A 110 7.58 -7.02 -0.03
C GLY A 110 6.99 -8.28 -0.66
N TRP A 111 5.71 -8.23 -1.00
CA TRP A 111 4.99 -9.33 -1.61
C TRP A 111 5.50 -9.69 -3.02
N PHE A 112 5.80 -8.71 -3.87
CA PHE A 112 6.43 -9.00 -5.17
C PHE A 112 7.80 -9.67 -4.99
N SER A 113 8.62 -9.22 -4.03
CA SER A 113 9.91 -9.86 -3.75
C SER A 113 9.78 -11.32 -3.34
N GLN A 114 8.69 -11.70 -2.64
CA GLN A 114 8.43 -13.10 -2.28
C GLN A 114 8.14 -13.98 -3.51
N MET A 115 7.66 -13.39 -4.60
CA MET A 115 7.47 -14.06 -5.90
C MET A 115 8.76 -14.10 -6.75
N GLY A 116 9.87 -13.55 -6.22
CA GLY A 116 11.12 -13.39 -6.98
C GLY A 116 11.14 -12.18 -7.90
N GLU A 117 10.13 -11.32 -7.83
CA GLU A 117 10.00 -10.11 -8.67
C GLU A 117 10.61 -8.90 -7.96
N THR A 118 11.48 -8.18 -8.67
CA THR A 118 11.96 -6.87 -8.22
C THR A 118 11.13 -5.81 -8.94
N VAL A 119 10.42 -4.97 -8.19
CA VAL A 119 9.57 -3.93 -8.74
C VAL A 119 9.84 -2.58 -8.08
N LYS A 120 9.57 -1.50 -8.81
CA LYS A 120 9.48 -0.13 -8.27
C LYS A 120 8.05 0.35 -8.43
N LEU A 121 7.43 0.76 -7.33
CA LEU A 121 6.06 1.28 -7.35
C LEU A 121 6.11 2.80 -7.38
N ARG A 122 5.63 3.38 -8.49
CA ARG A 122 5.53 4.82 -8.65
C ARG A 122 4.09 5.25 -8.46
N ARG A 123 3.85 6.14 -7.49
CA ARG A 123 2.49 6.62 -7.25
C ARG A 123 2.01 7.47 -8.43
N VAL A 124 0.76 7.27 -8.82
CA VAL A 124 0.10 8.04 -9.88
C VAL A 124 -0.94 8.95 -9.24
N ALA A 125 -1.01 10.20 -9.67
CA ALA A 125 -2.07 11.10 -9.24
C ALA A 125 -3.40 10.60 -9.80
N THR A 126 -4.38 10.38 -8.93
CA THR A 126 -5.76 10.07 -9.32
C THR A 126 -6.66 11.26 -8.97
N SER A 127 -7.71 11.46 -9.77
CA SER A 127 -8.78 12.41 -9.47
C SER A 127 -9.72 11.91 -8.35
N GLU A 128 -9.66 10.63 -8.02
CA GLU A 128 -10.47 10.02 -6.98
C GLU A 128 -9.78 10.14 -5.62
N SER A 129 -10.39 10.89 -4.70
CA SER A 129 -9.79 11.25 -3.41
C SER A 129 -9.66 10.10 -2.41
N LEU A 130 -10.08 8.88 -2.76
CA LEU A 130 -10.18 7.74 -1.84
C LEU A 130 -9.44 6.48 -2.32
N THR A 131 -8.63 6.61 -3.37
CA THR A 131 -7.87 5.49 -3.95
C THR A 131 -6.39 5.84 -3.95
N ILE A 132 -5.54 4.90 -3.53
CA ILE A 132 -4.09 5.01 -3.77
C ILE A 132 -3.76 4.14 -4.97
N THR A 133 -3.23 4.76 -6.03
CA THR A 133 -2.85 4.04 -7.25
C THR A 133 -1.35 4.11 -7.49
N PHE A 134 -0.76 2.97 -7.84
CA PHE A 134 0.63 2.83 -8.26
C PHE A 134 0.71 2.32 -9.70
N LEU A 135 1.72 2.77 -10.42
CA LEU A 135 2.25 2.08 -11.57
C LEU A 135 3.37 1.14 -11.10
N VAL A 136 3.37 -0.09 -11.59
CA VAL A 136 4.42 -1.07 -11.35
C VAL A 136 5.45 -0.97 -12.47
N ASP A 137 6.65 -0.50 -12.13
CA ASP A 137 7.80 -0.48 -13.02
C ASP A 137 8.69 -1.69 -12.70
N ALA A 138 9.17 -2.41 -13.72
CA ALA A 138 10.11 -3.52 -13.52
C ALA A 138 11.41 -3.00 -12.88
N GLY A 139 11.88 -3.70 -11.85
CA GLY A 139 13.14 -3.39 -11.18
C GLY A 139 14.31 -3.78 -12.07
N SER A 140 15.12 -2.78 -12.43
CA SER A 140 16.46 -2.93 -13.02
C SER A 140 17.45 -3.52 -12.02
#